data_AF-A0A975NJU3-F1
#
_entry.id   AF-A0A975NJU3-F1
#
_cell.length_a   1.000
_cell.length_b   1.000
_cell.length_c   1.000
_cell.angle_alpha   90.00
_cell.angle_beta   90.00
_cell.angle_gamma   90.00
#
_symmetry.space_group_name_H-M   'P 1'
#
loop_
_entity.id
_entity.type
_entity.pdbx_description
1 polymer ?
#
loop_
_entity_poly.entity_id
_entity_poly.type
_entity_poly.pdbx_seq_one_letter_code
_entity_poly.pdbx_strand_id
1 'polypeptide(L)'
;MRWRDGRCGVHRRAAAGRGFGLPPRDGNRSRPGSLAVLRPCEDRLDKYGGTPILKEVTIERPEPNPCVFIGSSRKDLKRFPAKVQNRMGHALHQVQEGEEPIAAKALKGFGGRAILELVDDFDSNTYRAVYTVRFAGMVYVLHAFQKKAKKGIATPQQDIELIKSRLRDAEEHYRARTDKGGRKP
;
A
#
# COMPACT_ATOMS: atom_id res chain seq x y z
N MET A 1 -21.15 -26.76 39.17
CA MET A 1 -21.80 -26.84 37.84
C MET A 1 -20.85 -27.56 36.90
N ARG A 2 -21.26 -28.73 36.41
CA ARG A 2 -20.41 -29.78 35.79
C ARG A 2 -20.79 -29.87 34.32
N TRP A 3 -19.95 -29.39 33.41
CA TRP A 3 -20.12 -29.59 31.97
C TRP A 3 -19.52 -30.94 31.60
N ARG A 4 -20.38 -31.83 31.08
CA ARG A 4 -20.03 -33.15 30.54
C ARG A 4 -19.76 -33.05 29.04
N ASP A 5 -18.87 -33.93 28.62
CA ASP A 5 -18.49 -34.26 27.25
C ASP A 5 -19.67 -34.45 26.28
N GLY A 6 -19.49 -33.99 25.05
CA GLY A 6 -20.37 -34.24 23.91
C GLY A 6 -19.55 -34.47 22.65
N ARG A 7 -19.01 -35.69 22.51
CA ARG A 7 -18.43 -36.23 21.28
C ARG A 7 -19.49 -36.29 20.18
N CYS A 8 -19.23 -35.66 19.04
CA CYS A 8 -19.92 -35.97 17.78
C CYS A 8 -18.91 -36.59 16.82
N GLY A 9 -18.95 -37.93 16.70
CA GLY A 9 -18.28 -38.68 15.65
C GLY A 9 -19.09 -38.59 14.35
N VAL A 10 -18.41 -38.29 13.25
CA VAL A 10 -18.99 -38.39 11.91
C VAL A 10 -18.25 -39.50 11.16
N HIS A 11 -19.06 -40.40 10.62
CA HIS A 11 -18.69 -41.64 9.95
C HIS A 11 -17.86 -41.44 8.68
N ARG A 12 -17.00 -42.44 8.43
CA ARG A 12 -16.27 -42.67 7.18
C ARG A 12 -17.21 -42.76 5.97
N ARG A 13 -16.78 -42.20 4.83
CA ARG A 13 -16.98 -42.80 3.51
C ARG A 13 -15.69 -42.75 2.72
N ALA A 14 -15.24 -43.93 2.31
CA ALA A 14 -14.20 -44.15 1.32
C ALA A 14 -14.80 -43.92 -0.08
N ALA A 15 -14.03 -43.29 -0.97
CA ALA A 15 -14.29 -43.31 -2.41
C ALA A 15 -12.97 -43.58 -3.14
N ALA A 16 -12.91 -44.76 -3.76
CA ALA A 16 -11.86 -45.18 -4.66
C ALA A 16 -11.99 -44.44 -6.00
N GLY A 17 -10.86 -43.95 -6.54
CA GLY A 17 -10.81 -43.18 -7.78
C GLY A 17 -9.55 -43.48 -8.58
N ARG A 18 -9.62 -44.59 -9.34
CA ARG A 18 -9.08 -44.85 -10.70
C ARG A 18 -7.70 -44.26 -11.06
N GLY A 19 -6.76 -45.18 -11.32
CA GLY A 19 -5.43 -44.91 -11.83
C GLY A 19 -5.40 -44.39 -13.27
N PHE A 20 -4.46 -43.48 -13.52
CA PHE A 20 -4.08 -43.03 -14.86
C PHE A 20 -2.96 -43.94 -15.38
N GLY A 21 -3.31 -44.84 -16.30
CA GLY A 21 -2.36 -45.59 -17.11
C GLY A 21 -1.82 -44.72 -18.24
N LEU A 22 -0.50 -44.60 -18.35
CA LEU A 22 0.17 -44.04 -19.52
C LEU A 22 0.09 -45.03 -20.68
N PRO A 23 -0.20 -44.59 -21.92
CA PRO A 23 -0.11 -45.47 -23.07
C PRO A 23 1.36 -45.75 -23.45
N PRO A 24 1.65 -46.93 -24.02
CA PRO A 24 3.01 -47.30 -24.44
C PRO A 24 3.48 -46.49 -25.65
N ARG A 25 4.79 -46.24 -25.69
CA ARG A 25 5.48 -45.64 -26.84
C ARG A 25 5.84 -46.75 -27.82
N ASP A 26 5.10 -46.85 -28.91
CA ASP A 26 5.52 -47.70 -30.03
C ASP A 26 6.51 -46.97 -30.93
N GLY A 27 7.65 -47.62 -31.12
CA GLY A 27 8.75 -47.17 -31.93
C GLY A 27 8.53 -47.38 -33.43
N ASN A 28 9.09 -46.43 -34.18
CA ASN A 28 9.78 -46.59 -35.45
C ASN A 28 9.17 -47.54 -36.51
N ARG A 29 8.64 -46.97 -37.59
CA ARG A 29 8.77 -47.58 -38.92
C ARG A 29 9.07 -46.51 -39.96
N SER A 30 10.09 -46.81 -40.75
CA SER A 30 10.78 -45.94 -41.69
C SER A 30 10.20 -45.98 -43.11
N ARG A 31 10.24 -44.83 -43.79
CA ARG A 31 10.48 -44.59 -45.25
C ARG A 31 9.32 -44.92 -46.24
N PRO A 32 9.23 -44.30 -47.45
CA PRO A 32 10.33 -43.73 -48.25
C PRO A 32 10.09 -42.35 -48.90
N GLY A 33 11.12 -41.91 -49.62
CA GLY A 33 11.32 -40.58 -50.17
C GLY A 33 10.25 -40.07 -51.14
N SER A 34 10.02 -38.78 -51.06
CA SER A 34 9.74 -37.93 -52.21
C SER A 34 10.40 -36.58 -51.94
N LEU A 35 11.36 -36.23 -52.78
CA LEU A 35 12.05 -34.95 -52.77
C LEU A 35 11.06 -33.89 -53.25
N ALA A 36 10.15 -33.47 -52.38
CA ALA A 36 9.25 -32.36 -52.64
C ALA A 36 10.04 -31.06 -52.41
N VAL A 37 10.42 -30.42 -53.52
CA VAL A 37 10.93 -29.06 -53.57
C VAL A 37 9.98 -28.17 -52.78
N LEU A 38 10.41 -27.70 -51.61
CA LEU A 38 9.67 -26.71 -50.83
C LEU A 38 9.62 -25.42 -51.64
N ARG A 39 8.46 -25.14 -52.24
CA ARG A 39 8.13 -23.78 -52.65
C ARG A 39 8.12 -22.90 -51.39
N PRO A 40 8.62 -21.67 -51.44
CA PRO A 40 8.34 -20.70 -50.38
C PRO A 40 6.83 -20.53 -50.33
N CYS A 41 6.21 -21.02 -49.26
CA CYS A 41 4.85 -20.63 -48.89
C CYS A 41 4.97 -19.30 -48.17
N GLU A 42 5.28 -18.24 -48.92
CA GLU A 42 4.91 -16.90 -48.52
C GLU A 42 3.40 -16.84 -48.70
N ASP A 43 2.65 -17.09 -47.62
CA ASP A 43 1.26 -16.66 -47.39
C ASP A 43 0.58 -17.56 -46.36
N ARG A 44 0.89 -17.36 -45.07
CA ARG A 44 -0.08 -17.72 -44.01
C ARG A 44 0.17 -17.07 -42.64
N LEU A 45 0.28 -15.75 -42.57
CA LEU A 45 0.21 -15.02 -41.29
C LEU A 45 -1.00 -14.10 -41.12
N ASP A 46 -1.97 -14.07 -42.04
CA ASP A 46 -3.17 -13.23 -41.88
C ASP A 46 -4.35 -13.92 -41.16
N LYS A 47 -4.17 -15.12 -40.61
CA LYS A 47 -5.25 -15.84 -39.91
C LYS A 47 -5.47 -15.40 -38.47
N TYR A 48 -4.49 -14.75 -37.86
CA TYR A 48 -4.67 -14.04 -36.60
C TYR A 48 -4.82 -12.58 -36.98
N GLY A 49 -6.06 -12.16 -37.25
CA GLY A 49 -6.42 -10.75 -37.25
C GLY A 49 -6.03 -10.18 -35.91
N GLY A 50 -4.80 -9.68 -35.83
CA GLY A 50 -4.20 -9.08 -34.66
C GLY A 50 -4.86 -7.73 -34.48
N THR A 51 -6.07 -7.71 -33.95
CA THR A 51 -6.51 -6.56 -33.20
C THR A 51 -5.41 -6.27 -32.19
N PRO A 52 -4.81 -5.07 -32.17
CA PRO A 52 -3.81 -4.74 -31.19
C PRO A 52 -4.48 -4.87 -29.81
N ILE A 53 -4.15 -5.95 -29.09
CA ILE A 53 -4.68 -6.23 -27.74
C ILE A 53 -4.19 -5.17 -26.75
N LEU A 54 -3.15 -4.41 -27.11
CA LEU A 54 -2.69 -3.24 -26.39
C LEU A 54 -3.28 -1.98 -27.02
N LYS A 55 -4.55 -1.69 -26.71
CA LYS A 55 -4.96 -0.28 -26.65
C LYS A 55 -4.13 0.34 -25.54
N GLU A 56 -3.41 1.40 -25.86
CA GLU A 56 -2.60 2.16 -24.92
C GLU A 56 -3.44 2.47 -23.67
N VAL A 57 -3.15 1.79 -22.57
CA VAL A 57 -3.71 2.15 -21.27
C VAL A 57 -2.96 3.40 -20.86
N THR A 58 -3.52 4.57 -21.16
CA THR A 58 -3.08 5.82 -20.54
C THR A 58 -3.38 5.69 -19.05
N ILE A 59 -2.39 5.29 -18.27
CA ILE A 59 -2.45 5.33 -16.80
C ILE A 59 -2.43 6.81 -16.44
N GLU A 60 -3.60 7.43 -16.34
CA GLU A 60 -3.77 8.77 -15.76
C GLU A 60 -3.39 8.67 -14.28
N ARG A 61 -2.12 8.90 -13.96
CA ARG A 61 -1.68 8.98 -12.56
C ARG A 61 -2.10 10.35 -12.03
N PRO A 62 -3.02 10.42 -11.06
CA PRO A 62 -3.41 11.70 -10.48
C PRO A 62 -2.18 12.37 -9.87
N GLU A 63 -2.08 13.69 -10.04
CA GLU A 63 -1.00 14.46 -9.42
C GLU A 63 -1.08 14.31 -7.90
N PRO A 64 0.04 13.97 -7.23
CA PRO A 64 0.03 13.69 -5.80
C PRO A 64 -0.34 14.96 -5.02
N ASN A 65 -1.14 14.79 -3.98
CA ASN A 65 -1.51 15.89 -3.09
C ASN A 65 -0.26 16.54 -2.48
N PRO A 66 -0.16 17.87 -2.44
CA PRO A 66 0.96 18.54 -1.80
C PRO A 66 1.06 18.17 -0.31
N CYS A 67 2.29 17.86 0.12
CA CYS A 67 2.62 17.59 1.51
C CYS A 67 3.24 18.83 2.16
N VAL A 68 2.57 19.38 3.17
CA VAL A 68 2.96 20.59 3.88
C VAL A 68 3.43 20.23 5.29
N PHE A 69 4.59 20.76 5.67
CA PHE A 69 5.18 20.53 6.99
C PHE A 69 4.94 21.76 7.87
N ILE A 70 4.31 21.56 9.03
CA ILE A 70 4.03 22.64 9.98
C ILE A 70 5.10 22.71 11.06
N GLY A 71 5.57 23.92 11.37
CA GLY A 71 6.52 24.18 12.46
C GLY A 71 7.85 23.44 12.30
N SER A 72 8.28 22.73 13.34
CA SER A 72 9.56 22.00 13.35
C SER A 72 9.51 20.62 12.69
N SER A 73 8.34 20.13 12.30
CA SER A 73 8.11 18.74 11.87
C SER A 73 9.09 18.25 10.79
N ARG A 74 9.39 19.08 9.78
CA ARG A 74 10.36 18.75 8.73
C ARG A 74 11.78 18.59 9.26
N LYS A 75 12.18 19.46 10.20
CA LYS A 75 13.52 19.39 10.82
C LYS A 75 13.61 18.14 11.69
N ASP A 76 12.56 17.83 12.44
CA ASP A 76 12.52 16.67 13.33
C ASP A 76 12.60 15.36 12.54
N LEU A 77 11.86 15.25 11.43
CA LEU A 77 11.90 14.08 10.54
C LEU A 77 13.30 13.88 9.94
N LYS A 78 13.99 14.97 9.56
CA LYS A 78 15.37 14.91 9.05
C LYS A 78 16.40 14.48 10.09
N ARG A 79 16.08 14.51 11.38
CA ARG A 79 16.99 14.02 12.46
C ARG A 79 16.89 12.51 12.66
N PHE A 80 15.94 11.84 12.02
CA PHE A 80 15.79 10.39 12.12
C PHE A 80 16.92 9.65 11.38
N PRO A 81 17.17 8.37 11.69
CA PRO A 81 18.08 7.55 10.88
C PRO A 81 17.62 7.48 9.43
N ALA A 82 18.55 7.42 8.47
CA ALA A 82 18.24 7.43 7.04
C ALA A 82 17.23 6.35 6.62
N LYS A 83 17.31 5.15 7.23
CA LYS A 83 16.35 4.06 6.99
C LYS A 83 14.91 4.43 7.39
N VAL A 84 14.74 5.10 8.53
CA VAL A 84 13.44 5.57 9.02
C VAL A 84 12.94 6.71 8.15
N GLN A 85 13.80 7.64 7.75
CA GLN A 85 13.44 8.73 6.83
C GLN A 85 12.88 8.17 5.51
N ASN A 86 13.54 7.16 4.93
CA ASN A 86 13.08 6.54 3.69
C ASN A 86 11.72 5.85 3.86
N ARG A 87 11.54 5.05 4.93
CA ARG A 87 10.26 4.36 5.19
C ARG A 87 9.11 5.34 5.45
N MET A 88 9.36 6.37 6.27
CA MET A 88 8.35 7.41 6.54
C MET A 88 8.06 8.28 5.32
N GLY A 89 9.09 8.64 4.55
CA GLY A 89 8.93 9.39 3.31
C GLY A 89 8.10 8.64 2.28
N HIS A 90 8.35 7.33 2.12
CA HIS A 90 7.55 6.46 1.25
C HIS A 90 6.10 6.35 1.73
N ALA A 91 5.87 6.17 3.03
CA ALA A 91 4.52 6.13 3.58
C ALA A 91 3.80 7.48 3.40
N LEU A 92 4.48 8.61 3.58
CA LEU A 92 3.89 9.92 3.30
C LEU A 92 3.57 10.08 1.81
N HIS A 93 4.41 9.56 0.91
CA HIS A 93 4.15 9.59 -0.53
C HIS A 93 2.86 8.84 -0.91
N GLN A 94 2.65 7.64 -0.33
CA GLN A 94 1.38 6.90 -0.48
C GLN A 94 0.17 7.75 -0.05
N VAL A 95 0.29 8.47 1.08
CA VAL A 95 -0.77 9.38 1.54
C VAL A 95 -1.00 10.52 0.55
N GLN A 96 0.04 11.02 -0.12
CA GLN A 96 -0.12 12.04 -1.15
C GLN A 96 -0.88 11.50 -2.37
N GLU A 97 -0.66 10.24 -2.74
CA GLU A 97 -1.39 9.54 -3.79
C GLU A 97 -2.83 9.16 -3.39
N GLY A 98 -3.20 9.38 -2.13
CA GLY A 98 -4.52 9.06 -1.59
C GLY A 98 -4.64 7.64 -1.02
N GLU A 99 -3.52 6.91 -0.96
CA GLU A 99 -3.46 5.60 -0.32
C GLU A 99 -3.25 5.72 1.20
N GLU A 100 -3.79 4.78 1.95
CA GLU A 100 -3.52 4.68 3.40
C GLU A 100 -2.38 3.67 3.63
N PRO A 101 -1.20 4.09 4.11
CA PRO A 101 -0.09 3.18 4.33
C PRO A 101 -0.41 2.23 5.48
N ILE A 102 0.05 0.98 5.39
CA ILE A 102 -0.17 -0.07 6.41
C ILE A 102 0.39 0.36 7.79
N ALA A 103 1.41 1.22 7.80
CA ALA A 103 2.01 1.76 9.01
C ALA A 103 1.19 2.85 9.70
N ALA A 104 0.11 3.35 9.08
CA ALA A 104 -0.76 4.37 9.66
C ALA A 104 -1.68 3.80 10.74
N LYS A 105 -1.80 4.55 11.84
CA LYS A 105 -2.70 4.24 12.95
C LYS A 105 -3.45 5.50 13.34
N ALA A 106 -4.73 5.37 13.69
CA ALA A 106 -5.50 6.49 14.21
C ALA A 106 -4.99 6.90 15.60
N LEU A 107 -4.68 8.18 15.77
CA LEU A 107 -4.24 8.70 17.06
C LEU A 107 -5.42 8.77 18.03
N LYS A 108 -5.34 8.05 19.15
CA LYS A 108 -6.39 8.05 20.18
C LYS A 108 -6.50 9.44 20.83
N GLY A 109 -7.72 9.88 21.12
CA GLY A 109 -7.99 11.14 21.84
C GLY A 109 -8.31 12.35 20.97
N PHE A 110 -8.36 12.19 19.65
CA PHE A 110 -8.67 13.28 18.70
C PHE A 110 -10.04 13.13 18.00
N GLY A 111 -11.00 12.45 18.64
CA GLY A 111 -12.40 12.44 18.20
C GLY A 111 -12.70 11.76 16.85
N GLY A 112 -11.74 11.06 16.24
CA GLY A 112 -11.96 10.31 15.00
C GLY A 112 -10.68 9.98 14.23
N ARG A 113 -10.83 9.47 12.99
CA ARG A 113 -9.74 9.11 12.06
C ARG A 113 -9.13 10.32 11.32
N ALA A 114 -9.27 11.49 11.93
CA ALA A 114 -8.87 12.77 11.36
C ALA A 114 -7.35 12.97 11.43
N ILE A 115 -6.74 12.44 12.49
CA ILE A 115 -5.30 12.52 12.76
C ILE A 115 -4.75 11.09 12.79
N LEU A 116 -3.75 10.87 11.96
CA LEU A 116 -3.09 9.58 11.79
C LEU A 116 -1.63 9.70 12.24
N GLU A 117 -1.10 8.62 12.80
CA GLU A 117 0.31 8.47 13.15
C GLU A 117 0.93 7.34 12.32
N LEU A 118 2.06 7.60 11.68
CA LEU A 118 2.96 6.58 11.15
C LEU A 118 3.87 6.11 12.28
N VAL A 119 3.97 4.80 12.46
CA VAL A 119 4.84 4.20 13.47
C VAL A 119 5.88 3.34 12.79
N ASP A 120 7.15 3.56 13.13
CA ASP A 120 8.26 2.77 12.61
C ASP A 120 9.27 2.45 13.71
N ASP A 121 9.60 1.18 13.87
CA ASP A 121 10.58 0.72 14.85
C ASP A 121 11.95 0.55 14.18
N PHE A 122 12.98 1.11 14.81
CA PHE A 122 14.35 1.01 14.34
C PHE A 122 15.33 1.09 15.50
N ASP A 123 16.24 0.10 15.56
CA ASP A 123 17.34 0.05 16.52
C ASP A 123 16.89 0.33 17.97
N SER A 124 15.97 -0.50 18.46
CA SER A 124 15.35 -0.43 19.80
C SER A 124 14.56 0.85 20.12
N ASN A 125 14.40 1.76 19.16
CA ASN A 125 13.63 2.99 19.29
C ASN A 125 12.40 2.98 18.38
N THR A 126 11.31 3.60 18.84
CA THR A 126 10.10 3.78 18.04
C THR A 126 10.03 5.21 17.55
N TYR A 127 9.94 5.39 16.24
CA TYR A 127 9.78 6.68 15.60
C TYR A 127 8.32 6.86 15.21
N ARG A 128 7.80 8.07 15.42
CA ARG A 128 6.43 8.42 15.08
C ARG A 128 6.36 9.70 14.28
N ALA A 129 5.53 9.71 13.25
CA ALA A 129 5.19 10.92 12.50
C ALA A 129 3.68 11.08 12.43
N VAL A 130 3.19 12.23 12.89
CA VAL A 130 1.76 12.55 12.97
C VAL A 130 1.39 13.46 11.82
N TYR A 131 0.32 13.10 11.12
CA TYR A 131 -0.21 13.82 9.98
C TYR A 131 -1.74 13.88 10.02
N THR A 132 -2.30 14.81 9.25
CA THR A 132 -3.75 14.97 9.09
C THR A 132 -4.12 14.98 7.61
N VAL A 133 -5.19 14.28 7.30
CA VAL A 133 -5.83 14.20 5.97
C VAL A 133 -7.21 14.85 5.95
N ARG A 134 -7.54 15.62 7.00
CA ARG A 134 -8.84 16.32 7.13
C ARG A 134 -9.10 17.33 6.01
N PHE A 135 -8.03 17.83 5.39
CA PHE A 135 -8.12 18.87 4.38
C PHE A 135 -8.07 18.24 2.99
N ALA A 136 -9.11 18.45 2.21
CA ALA A 136 -9.18 17.92 0.86
C ALA A 136 -8.03 18.47 0.01
N GLY A 137 -7.33 17.59 -0.70
CA GLY A 137 -6.27 17.97 -1.62
C GLY A 137 -4.94 18.36 -0.95
N MET A 138 -4.76 18.20 0.36
CA MET A 138 -3.48 18.50 1.03
C MET A 138 -3.20 17.58 2.21
N VAL A 139 -1.95 17.16 2.35
CA VAL A 139 -1.48 16.37 3.49
C VAL A 139 -0.66 17.27 4.40
N TYR A 140 -1.01 17.34 5.68
CA TYR A 140 -0.25 18.15 6.64
C TYR A 140 0.48 17.27 7.65
N VAL A 141 1.79 17.41 7.70
CA VAL A 141 2.63 16.76 8.71
C VAL A 141 2.78 17.71 9.89
N LEU A 142 2.26 17.29 11.05
CA LEU A 142 2.16 18.12 12.25
C LEU A 142 3.39 17.93 13.15
N HIS A 143 3.85 16.71 13.35
CA HIS A 143 4.98 16.45 14.23
C HIS A 143 5.67 15.13 13.89
N ALA A 144 6.97 15.05 14.12
CA ALA A 144 7.74 13.82 14.08
C ALA A 144 8.58 13.75 15.36
N PHE A 145 8.51 12.65 16.09
CA PHE A 145 9.26 12.47 17.33
C PHE A 145 9.76 11.03 17.50
N GLN A 146 10.86 10.88 18.22
CA GLN A 146 11.40 9.60 18.62
C GLN A 146 10.92 9.27 20.04
N LYS A 147 10.13 8.21 20.18
CA LYS A 147 9.78 7.66 21.47
C LYS A 147 10.94 6.82 21.99
N LYS A 148 11.63 7.32 23.03
CA LYS A 148 12.64 6.58 23.78
C LYS A 148 11.92 5.76 24.87
N ALA A 149 12.06 4.44 24.87
CA ALA A 149 11.31 3.56 25.76
C ALA A 149 11.65 3.78 27.25
N LYS A 150 10.62 3.73 28.12
CA LYS A 150 10.65 3.14 29.47
C LYS A 150 9.26 3.02 30.14
N LYS A 151 8.28 3.89 29.87
CA LYS A 151 6.90 3.76 30.42
C LYS A 151 5.83 4.30 29.47
N GLY A 152 4.77 3.52 29.27
CA GLY A 152 3.50 3.97 28.68
C GLY A 152 3.34 3.70 27.17
N ILE A 153 2.24 3.07 26.79
CA ILE A 153 1.79 2.90 25.38
C ILE A 153 1.39 4.26 24.78
N ALA A 154 0.96 5.20 25.63
CA ALA A 154 0.46 6.52 25.26
C ALA A 154 1.55 7.48 24.75
N THR A 155 1.14 8.37 23.85
CA THR A 155 1.86 9.58 23.46
C THR A 155 1.91 10.53 24.67
N PRO A 156 3.05 11.16 24.99
CA PRO A 156 3.13 12.04 26.14
C PRO A 156 2.23 13.27 25.92
N GLN A 157 1.70 13.80 27.02
CA GLN A 157 0.71 14.87 26.99
C GLN A 157 1.24 16.14 26.30
N GLN A 158 2.53 16.44 26.45
CA GLN A 158 3.19 17.58 25.80
C GLN A 158 3.14 17.47 24.27
N ASP A 159 3.37 16.28 23.70
CA ASP A 159 3.30 16.06 22.26
C ASP A 159 1.85 16.21 21.77
N ILE A 160 0.86 15.76 22.56
CA ILE A 160 -0.57 15.93 22.25
C ILE A 160 -0.95 17.40 22.19
N GLU A 161 -0.51 18.21 23.16
CA GLU A 161 -0.76 19.65 23.20
C GLU A 161 -0.09 20.37 22.03
N LEU A 162 1.14 19.98 21.68
CA LEU A 162 1.86 20.51 20.53
C LEU A 162 1.15 20.17 19.21
N ILE A 163 0.66 18.94 19.06
CA ILE A 163 -0.14 18.52 17.90
C ILE A 163 -1.43 19.35 17.79
N LYS A 164 -2.13 19.58 18.92
CA LYS A 164 -3.33 20.44 18.93
C LYS A 164 -3.00 21.87 18.49
N SER A 165 -1.90 22.44 18.97
CA SER A 165 -1.50 23.78 18.55
C SER A 165 -1.21 23.85 17.07
N ARG A 166 -0.42 22.90 16.55
CA ARG A 166 -0.06 22.85 15.13
C ARG A 166 -1.22 22.50 14.20
N LEU A 167 -2.24 21.81 14.72
CA LEU A 167 -3.47 21.58 13.98
C LEU A 167 -4.20 22.90 13.70
N ARG A 168 -4.23 23.83 14.67
CA ARG A 168 -4.79 25.18 14.46
C ARG A 168 -3.99 25.94 13.40
N ASP A 169 -2.66 25.89 13.46
CA ASP A 169 -1.80 26.52 12.44
C ASP A 169 -2.06 25.92 11.04
N ALA A 170 -2.31 24.61 10.95
CA ALA A 170 -2.66 23.94 9.71
C ALA A 170 -4.05 24.37 9.19
N GLU A 171 -5.04 24.51 10.07
CA GLU A 171 -6.38 25.01 9.73
C GLU A 171 -6.30 26.46 9.19
N GLU A 172 -5.50 27.31 9.82
CA GLU A 172 -5.27 28.69 9.37
C GLU A 172 -4.54 28.74 8.02
N HIS A 173 -3.49 27.92 7.84
CA HIS A 173 -2.76 27.82 6.57
C HIS A 173 -3.67 27.33 5.44
N TYR A 174 -4.50 26.32 5.71
CA TYR A 174 -5.46 25.81 4.75
C TYR A 174 -6.49 26.89 4.38
N ARG A 175 -7.10 27.55 5.37
CA ARG A 175 -8.06 28.63 5.14
C ARG A 175 -7.47 29.78 4.33
N ALA A 176 -6.26 30.23 4.69
CA ALA A 176 -5.57 31.29 3.94
C ALA A 176 -5.30 30.89 2.48
N ARG A 177 -5.11 29.59 2.20
CA ARG A 177 -4.91 29.08 0.85
C ARG A 177 -6.22 28.90 0.08
N THR A 178 -7.29 28.47 0.73
CA THR A 178 -8.63 28.37 0.11
C THR A 178 -9.19 29.75 -0.20
N ASP A 179 -9.00 30.73 0.67
CA ASP A 179 -9.52 32.09 0.50
C ASP A 179 -8.78 32.84 -0.62
N LYS A 180 -7.46 32.65 -0.74
CA LYS A 180 -6.65 33.17 -1.87
C LYS A 180 -6.87 32.40 -3.17
N GLY A 181 -7.35 31.17 -3.06
CA GLY A 181 -7.60 30.23 -4.14
C GLY A 181 -9.09 29.97 -4.34
N GLY A 182 -9.94 31.01 -4.26
CA GLY A 182 -11.38 30.97 -4.63
C GLY A 182 -11.66 30.58 -6.10
N ARG A 183 -10.74 29.89 -6.72
CA ARG A 183 -10.79 29.30 -8.05
C ARG A 183 -9.72 28.21 -8.04
N LYS A 184 -10.05 26.94 -8.26
CA LYS A 184 -10.44 26.33 -9.56
C LYS A 184 -10.38 24.80 -9.36
N PRO A 185 -10.77 23.95 -10.33
CA PRO A 185 -11.77 24.03 -11.40
C PRO A 185 -13.03 23.22 -11.09
#